data_AF-A0A3M1JAZ6-F1
#
_entry.id   AF-A0A3M1JAZ6-F1
#
_cell.length_a   1.000
_cell.length_b   1.000
_cell.length_c   1.000
_cell.angle_alpha   90.00
_cell.angle_beta   90.00
_cell.angle_gamma   90.00
#
_symmetry.space_group_name_H-M   'P 1'
#
loop_
_entity.id
_entity.type
_entity.pdbx_description
1 polymer ?
#
loop_
_entity_poly.entity_id
_entity_poly.type
_entity_poly.pdbx_seq_one_letter_code
_entity_poly.pdbx_strand_id
1 'polypeptide(L)'
;RLQDARLHGTDDIILTGGRKTCELAAADLREMGCAALSWLQGDAEAWQSAGLSIVASPDEPADAERIDYLFFVHDRHTGNLEAARGYLEWELALAGQLDEQERGVFSPGF
;
A
#
# COMPACT_ATOMS: atom_id res chain seq x y z
N ARG A 1 -3.03 3.74 9.97
CA ARG A 1 -4.30 2.95 9.94
C ARG A 1 -5.43 3.83 10.47
N LEU A 2 -6.71 3.50 10.26
CA LEU A 2 -7.84 4.34 10.73
C LEU A 2 -7.78 4.62 12.25
N GLN A 3 -7.35 3.62 13.03
CA GLN A 3 -7.15 3.76 14.48
C GLN A 3 -6.04 4.75 14.89
N ASP A 4 -5.13 5.10 13.99
CA ASP A 4 -4.04 6.06 14.25
C ASP A 4 -4.47 7.49 13.87
N ALA A 5 -5.61 7.62 13.18
CA ALA A 5 -6.16 8.92 12.83
C ALA A 5 -6.78 9.56 14.09
N ARG A 6 -6.40 10.81 14.37
CA ARG A 6 -6.94 11.60 15.47
C ARG A 6 -8.31 12.18 15.08
N LEU A 7 -9.31 11.29 15.00
CA LEU A 7 -10.68 11.63 14.60
C LEU A 7 -11.59 11.78 15.82
N HIS A 8 -12.46 12.76 15.77
CA HIS A 8 -13.50 13.02 16.75
C HIS A 8 -14.88 12.82 16.12
N GLY A 9 -15.87 12.40 16.89
CA GLY A 9 -17.21 12.09 16.38
C GLY A 9 -17.95 13.26 15.71
N THR A 10 -17.46 14.50 15.90
CA THR A 10 -17.98 15.73 15.31
C THR A 10 -17.26 16.16 14.03
N ASP A 11 -16.21 15.46 13.62
CA ASP A 11 -15.43 15.84 12.43
C ASP A 11 -16.24 15.54 11.16
N ASP A 12 -16.25 16.48 10.22
CA ASP A 12 -16.76 16.27 8.86
C ASP A 12 -15.69 15.53 8.04
N ILE A 13 -15.92 14.24 7.77
CA ILE A 13 -14.96 13.37 7.08
C ILE A 13 -15.38 13.16 5.64
N ILE A 14 -14.47 13.45 4.72
CA ILE A 14 -14.63 13.18 3.29
C ILE A 14 -13.77 11.97 2.92
N LEU A 15 -14.42 10.90 2.46
CA LEU A 15 -13.76 9.72 1.92
C LEU A 15 -13.53 9.90 0.43
N THR A 16 -12.43 9.35 -0.07
CA THR A 16 -12.13 9.27 -1.50
C THR A 16 -11.45 7.95 -1.84
N GLY A 17 -11.61 7.51 -3.09
CA GLY A 17 -11.13 6.22 -3.58
C GLY A 17 -12.26 5.33 -4.14
N GLY A 18 -11.95 4.05 -4.32
CA GLY A 18 -12.89 3.08 -4.89
C GLY A 18 -14.14 2.88 -4.02
N ARG A 19 -15.29 2.69 -4.66
CA ARG A 19 -16.61 2.58 -4.00
C ARG A 19 -16.61 1.58 -2.83
N LYS A 20 -16.19 0.34 -3.08
CA LYS A 20 -16.16 -0.72 -2.05
C LYS A 20 -15.26 -0.37 -0.87
N THR A 21 -14.08 0.21 -1.16
CA THR A 21 -13.14 0.63 -0.12
C THR A 21 -13.74 1.75 0.74
N CYS A 22 -14.40 2.72 0.12
CA CYS A 22 -15.07 3.80 0.85
C CYS A 22 -16.27 3.29 1.67
N GLU A 23 -17.06 2.35 1.14
CA GLU A 23 -18.18 1.73 1.87
C GLU A 23 -17.70 1.00 3.13
N LEU A 24 -16.60 0.23 3.03
CA LEU A 24 -15.98 -0.46 4.17
C LEU A 24 -15.38 0.53 5.17
N ALA A 25 -14.60 1.51 4.71
CA ALA A 25 -14.02 2.53 5.59
C ALA A 25 -15.11 3.34 6.31
N ALA A 26 -16.24 3.62 5.64
CA ALA A 26 -17.37 4.30 6.26
C ALA A 26 -18.07 3.45 7.33
N ALA A 27 -18.07 2.12 7.20
CA ALA A 27 -18.57 1.24 8.26
C ALA A 27 -17.68 1.33 9.50
N ASP A 28 -16.36 1.17 9.33
CA ASP A 28 -15.39 1.26 10.42
C ASP A 28 -15.45 2.62 11.13
N LEU A 29 -15.52 3.72 10.38
CA LEU A 29 -15.63 5.08 10.94
C LEU A 29 -16.92 5.30 11.73
N ARG A 30 -18.04 4.71 11.30
CA ARG A 30 -19.30 4.78 12.05
C ARG A 30 -19.22 3.99 13.35
N GLU A 31 -18.56 2.84 13.35
CA GLU A 31 -18.28 2.07 14.58
C GLU A 31 -17.41 2.86 15.56
N MET A 32 -16.51 3.72 15.04
CA MET A 32 -15.72 4.67 15.83
C MET A 32 -16.50 5.93 16.29
N GLY A 33 -17.78 6.05 15.94
CA GLY A 33 -18.64 7.18 16.33
C GLY A 33 -18.60 8.40 15.42
N CYS A 34 -17.96 8.30 14.25
CA CYS A 34 -17.97 9.37 13.24
C CYS A 34 -19.29 9.32 12.46
N ALA A 35 -20.12 10.37 12.56
CA ALA A 35 -21.44 10.39 11.94
C ALA A 35 -21.46 11.17 10.61
N ALA A 36 -20.64 12.22 10.49
CA ALA A 36 -20.62 13.11 9.33
C ALA A 36 -19.65 12.59 8.25
N LEU A 37 -20.10 11.60 7.48
CA LEU A 37 -19.31 10.99 6.41
C LEU A 37 -19.86 11.35 5.04
N SER A 38 -19.01 11.87 4.16
CA SER A 38 -19.31 12.14 2.76
C SER A 38 -18.34 11.39 1.84
N TRP A 39 -18.75 11.07 0.62
CA TRP A 39 -17.88 10.46 -0.39
C TRP A 39 -17.66 11.43 -1.55
N LEU A 40 -16.41 11.79 -1.79
CA LEU A 40 -16.00 12.55 -2.96
C LEU A 40 -15.73 11.59 -4.11
N GLN A 41 -16.67 11.56 -5.07
CA GLN A 41 -16.54 10.73 -6.27
C GLN A 41 -15.60 11.35 -7.29
N GLY A 42 -15.04 10.50 -8.15
CA GLY A 42 -14.08 10.89 -9.19
C GLY A 42 -12.64 10.60 -8.78
N ASP A 43 -11.73 11.04 -9.63
CA ASP A 43 -10.29 10.93 -9.46
C ASP A 43 -9.63 12.32 -9.54
N ALA A 44 -8.31 12.35 -9.44
CA ALA A 44 -7.55 13.60 -9.48
C ALA A 44 -7.82 14.42 -10.75
N GLU A 45 -8.01 13.77 -11.91
CA GLU A 45 -8.28 14.44 -13.18
C GLU A 45 -9.68 15.07 -13.20
N ALA A 46 -10.70 14.33 -12.74
CA ALA A 46 -12.06 14.84 -12.62
C ALA A 46 -12.14 16.04 -11.65
N TRP A 47 -11.44 15.96 -10.53
CA TRP A 47 -11.38 17.06 -9.54
C TRP A 47 -10.64 18.28 -10.09
N GLN A 48 -9.51 18.08 -10.77
CA GLN A 48 -8.78 19.18 -11.41
C GLN A 48 -9.64 19.87 -12.48
N SER A 49 -10.37 19.09 -13.28
CA SER A 49 -11.31 19.62 -14.29
C SER A 49 -12.48 20.37 -13.67
N ALA A 50 -12.90 19.99 -12.45
CA ALA A 50 -13.89 20.72 -11.65
C ALA A 50 -13.33 21.96 -10.94
N GLY A 51 -12.04 22.28 -11.13
CA GLY A 51 -11.37 23.45 -10.57
C GLY A 51 -10.80 23.25 -9.16
N LEU A 52 -10.73 22.01 -8.67
CA LEU A 52 -10.07 21.70 -7.40
C LEU A 52 -8.54 21.69 -7.59
N SER A 53 -7.81 22.15 -6.56
CA SER A 53 -6.36 22.08 -6.54
C SER A 53 -5.91 20.69 -6.13
N ILE A 54 -4.99 20.10 -6.91
CA ILE A 54 -4.37 18.81 -6.62
C ILE A 54 -2.89 19.05 -6.30
N VAL A 55 -2.45 18.54 -5.16
CA VAL A 55 -1.06 18.60 -4.71
C VAL A 55 -0.52 17.17 -4.68
N ALA A 56 0.58 16.93 -5.39
CA ALA A 56 1.29 15.67 -5.31
C ALA A 56 2.24 15.69 -4.10
N SER A 57 2.23 14.62 -3.32
CA SER A 57 3.08 14.44 -2.14
C SER A 57 3.82 13.09 -2.19
N PRO A 58 4.70 12.87 -3.18
CA PRO A 58 5.32 11.56 -3.41
C PRO A 58 6.19 11.08 -2.24
N ASP A 59 6.71 12.01 -1.45
CA ASP A 59 7.57 11.74 -0.30
C ASP A 59 6.79 11.61 1.02
N GLU A 60 5.44 11.71 0.98
CA GLU A 60 4.57 11.60 2.15
C GLU A 60 3.43 10.59 1.92
N PRO A 61 3.34 9.50 2.71
CA PRO A 61 4.24 9.15 3.81
C PRO A 61 5.61 8.65 3.29
N ALA A 62 6.63 8.64 4.14
CA ALA A 62 7.95 8.16 3.73
C ALA A 62 7.91 6.66 3.36
N ASP A 63 8.83 6.19 2.53
CA ASP A 63 8.83 4.79 2.05
C ASP A 63 8.79 3.75 3.17
N ALA A 64 9.41 4.03 4.33
CA ALA A 64 9.36 3.14 5.50
C ALA A 64 7.97 2.99 6.12
N GLU A 65 7.06 3.94 5.89
CA GLU A 65 5.68 3.96 6.39
C GLU A 65 4.68 3.44 5.35
N ARG A 66 5.08 3.33 4.08
CA ARG A 66 4.30 2.80 2.95
C ARG A 66 4.27 1.28 2.94
N ILE A 67 3.56 0.71 3.91
CA ILE A 67 3.48 -0.75 4.12
C ILE A 67 2.62 -1.50 3.09
N ASP A 68 1.90 -0.78 2.24
CA ASP A 68 1.05 -1.30 1.17
C ASP A 68 1.83 -1.54 -0.15
N TYR A 69 3.11 -1.15 -0.19
CA TYR A 69 3.98 -1.34 -1.34
C TYR A 69 5.26 -2.11 -0.98
N LEU A 70 5.56 -3.17 -1.72
CA LEU A 70 6.80 -3.93 -1.53
C LEU A 70 7.94 -3.28 -2.32
N PHE A 71 8.77 -2.47 -1.65
CA PHE A 71 9.93 -1.81 -2.27
C PHE A 71 11.09 -2.75 -2.58
N PHE A 72 11.14 -3.91 -1.93
CA PHE A 72 12.21 -4.89 -2.14
C PHE A 72 12.29 -5.26 -3.62
N VAL A 73 13.38 -4.82 -4.28
CA VAL A 73 13.70 -5.07 -5.70
C VAL A 73 12.48 -4.93 -6.64
N HIS A 74 11.67 -3.90 -6.36
CA HIS A 74 10.37 -3.70 -6.99
C HIS A 74 10.47 -3.40 -8.50
N ASP A 75 11.57 -2.79 -8.92
CA ASP A 75 11.87 -2.35 -10.28
C ASP A 75 12.83 -3.32 -11.02
N ARG A 76 13.02 -4.53 -10.49
CA ARG A 76 13.88 -5.57 -11.10
C ARG A 76 13.50 -5.94 -12.54
N HIS A 77 12.25 -5.70 -12.94
CA HIS A 77 11.77 -5.95 -14.30
C HIS A 77 11.67 -4.68 -15.17
N THR A 78 12.07 -3.51 -14.66
CA THR A 78 11.97 -2.22 -15.36
C THR A 78 13.33 -1.63 -15.69
N GLY A 79 14.34 -2.50 -15.92
CA GLY A 79 15.68 -2.09 -16.36
C GLY A 79 16.62 -1.68 -15.23
N ASN A 80 16.22 -1.79 -13.95
CA ASN A 80 17.14 -1.57 -12.84
C ASN A 80 18.04 -2.81 -12.62
N LEU A 81 19.30 -2.68 -13.03
CA LEU A 81 20.31 -3.74 -12.93
C LEU A 81 20.65 -4.09 -11.47
N GLU A 82 20.66 -3.11 -10.57
CA GLU A 82 20.96 -3.33 -9.15
C GLU A 82 19.84 -4.14 -8.50
N ALA A 83 18.58 -3.78 -8.73
CA ALA A 83 17.44 -4.52 -8.22
C ALA A 83 17.36 -5.95 -8.79
N ALA A 84 17.67 -6.12 -10.07
CA ALA A 84 17.74 -7.44 -10.67
C ALA A 84 18.81 -8.33 -10.01
N ARG A 85 19.99 -7.77 -9.71
CA ARG A 85 21.05 -8.49 -8.98
C ARG A 85 20.63 -8.82 -7.55
N GLY A 86 20.08 -7.85 -6.82
CA GLY A 86 19.61 -8.08 -5.45
C GLY A 86 18.52 -9.16 -5.37
N TYR A 87 17.66 -9.26 -6.38
CA TYR A 87 16.66 -10.33 -6.47
C TYR A 87 17.32 -11.71 -6.65
N LEU A 88 18.30 -11.82 -7.54
CA LEU A 88 19.04 -13.08 -7.76
C LEU A 88 19.83 -13.50 -6.50
N GLU A 89 20.49 -12.55 -5.84
CA GLU A 89 21.20 -12.81 -4.59
C GLU A 89 20.25 -13.33 -3.52
N TRP A 90 19.05 -12.73 -3.41
CA TRP A 90 18.01 -13.22 -2.51
C TRP A 90 17.55 -14.63 -2.87
N GLU A 91 17.23 -14.90 -4.14
CA GLU A 91 16.80 -16.24 -4.59
C GLU A 91 17.85 -17.32 -4.29
N LEU A 92 19.13 -17.02 -4.53
CA LEU A 92 20.23 -17.94 -4.24
C LEU A 92 20.40 -18.17 -2.74
N ALA A 93 20.21 -17.14 -1.92
CA ALA A 93 20.32 -17.24 -0.47
C ALA A 93 19.17 -18.04 0.16
N LEU A 94 18.00 -18.16 -0.49
CA LEU A 94 16.87 -18.94 0.02
C LEU A 94 17.21 -20.41 0.24
N ALA A 95 18.02 -21.01 -0.63
CA ALA A 95 18.45 -22.40 -0.46
C ALA A 95 19.23 -22.62 0.86
N GLY A 96 19.96 -21.60 1.32
CA GLY A 96 20.67 -21.61 2.59
C GLY A 96 19.78 -21.43 3.82
N GLN A 97 18.51 -21.03 3.64
CA GLN A 97 17.54 -20.88 4.73
C GLN A 97 16.75 -22.16 5.03
N LEU A 98 16.84 -23.16 4.16
CA LEU A 98 16.16 -24.44 4.34
C LEU A 98 16.69 -25.16 5.59
N ASP A 99 15.78 -25.68 6.40
CA ASP A 99 16.14 -26.52 7.53
C ASP A 99 16.58 -27.92 7.09
N GLU A 100 16.97 -28.76 8.05
CA GLU A 100 17.52 -30.10 7.75
C GLU A 100 16.50 -31.04 7.09
N GLN A 101 15.22 -30.93 7.44
CA GLN A 101 14.15 -31.72 6.84
C GLN A 101 13.87 -31.25 5.41
N GLU A 102 13.75 -29.94 5.21
CA GLU A 102 13.48 -29.33 3.91
C GLU A 102 14.62 -29.59 2.92
N ARG A 103 15.87 -29.47 3.36
CA ARG A 103 17.05 -29.81 2.55
C ARG A 103 17.08 -31.27 2.13
N GLY A 104 16.58 -32.19 2.97
CA GLY A 104 16.54 -33.62 2.66
C GLY A 104 15.59 -33.99 1.53
N VAL A 105 14.60 -33.15 1.24
CA VAL A 105 13.61 -33.36 0.17
C VAL A 105 13.74 -32.37 -1.00
N PHE A 106 14.52 -31.30 -0.83
CA PHE A 106 14.75 -30.31 -1.88
C PHE A 106 15.66 -30.86 -2.97
N SER A 107 15.16 -30.91 -4.20
CA SER A 107 15.90 -31.38 -5.37
C SER A 107 15.80 -30.33 -6.48
N PRO A 108 16.81 -29.45 -6.65
CA PRO A 108 16.78 -28.46 -7.72
C PRO A 108 16.89 -29.19 -9.06
N GLY A 109 15.84 -29.13 -9.86
CA GLY A 109 15.84 -29.65 -11.22
C GLY A 109 16.76 -28.79 -12.10
N PHE A 110 17.83 -29.39 -12.62
CA PHE A 110 18.64 -28.85 -13.70
C PHE A 110 18.59 -29.79 -14.90
#